data_AF-A0A2Z6R5K2-F1
#
_entry.id   AF-A0A2Z6R5K2-F1
#
_cell.length_a   1.000
_cell.length_b   1.000
_cell.length_c   1.000
_cell.angle_alpha   90.00
_cell.angle_beta   90.00
_cell.angle_gamma   90.00
#
_symmetry.space_group_name_H-M   'P 1'
#
loop_
_entity.id
_entity.type
_entity.pdbx_description
1 polymer ?
#
loop_
_entity_poly.entity_id
_entity_poly.type
_entity_poly.pdbx_seq_one_letter_code
_entity_poly.pdbx_strand_id
1 'polypeptide(L)'
;MPDGALSLQVILIQDKAPNALIYEKETQIRGSIIFGEYVDFLFKIKNQGGIASQVAKRILNTLWDAFCQRKKTYKILTALSKSFDFPDGNPFKGEYPRIAPFLLAHSRKIISEMVQPYVNKVKRIHIDGFVLEEDVNNSPLYTCSKDTFKTLKVLKFKREGECHVKNANKVVWTV
;
A
#
# COMPACT_ATOMS: atom_id res chain seq x y z
N MET A 1 -25.12 -19.32 22.74
CA MET A 1 -24.00 -19.05 23.67
C MET A 1 -22.93 -18.28 22.90
N PRO A 2 -22.72 -16.97 23.07
CA PRO A 2 -21.58 -16.28 22.50
C PRO A 2 -20.59 -15.89 23.61
N ASP A 3 -19.78 -16.83 24.07
CA ASP A 3 -18.62 -16.54 24.92
C ASP A 3 -17.36 -16.63 24.05
N GLY A 4 -17.02 -15.49 23.46
CA GLY A 4 -15.79 -15.30 22.68
C GLY A 4 -15.21 -13.90 22.83
N ALA A 5 -15.64 -13.14 23.85
CA ALA A 5 -14.98 -11.90 24.21
C ALA A 5 -13.67 -12.26 24.92
N LEU A 6 -12.55 -12.09 24.22
CA LEU A 6 -11.25 -12.05 24.88
C LEU A 6 -11.33 -10.98 25.97
N SER A 7 -11.23 -11.39 27.24
CA SER A 7 -11.20 -10.50 28.41
C SER A 7 -9.88 -9.72 28.45
N LEU A 8 -9.67 -8.87 27.45
CA LEU A 8 -8.52 -7.98 27.34
C LEU A 8 -8.75 -6.81 28.29
N GLN A 9 -7.93 -6.76 29.34
CA GLN A 9 -7.89 -5.60 30.23
C GLN A 9 -7.14 -4.48 29.52
N VAL A 10 -7.86 -3.48 29.02
CA VAL A 10 -7.27 -2.28 28.42
C VAL A 10 -6.96 -1.29 29.53
N ILE A 11 -5.67 -1.05 29.80
CA ILE A 11 -5.20 -0.04 30.75
C ILE A 11 -4.72 1.16 29.96
N LEU A 12 -5.31 2.33 30.21
CA LEU A 12 -4.86 3.59 29.62
C LEU A 12 -3.60 4.06 30.34
N ILE A 13 -2.54 4.31 29.57
CA ILE A 13 -1.33 4.95 30.08
C ILE A 13 -1.61 6.46 30.20
N GLN A 14 -1.58 6.97 31.42
CA GLN A 14 -1.78 8.40 31.74
C GLN A 14 -0.48 9.02 32.26
N ASP A 15 0.55 9.03 31.43
CA ASP A 15 1.88 9.58 31.75
C ASP A 15 2.03 11.06 31.39
N LYS A 16 0.95 11.71 30.92
CA LYS A 16 0.94 13.08 30.36
C LYS A 16 1.88 13.26 29.16
N ALA A 17 2.45 12.18 28.63
CA ALA A 17 3.27 12.23 27.43
C ALA A 17 2.36 12.28 26.19
N PRO A 18 2.84 12.86 25.07
CA PRO A 18 2.11 12.83 23.82
C PRO A 18 1.90 11.39 23.36
N ASN A 19 0.64 11.00 23.15
CA ASN A 19 0.26 9.71 22.58
C ASN A 19 0.25 9.72 21.03
N ALA A 20 0.41 10.90 20.43
CA ALA A 20 0.47 11.11 19.00
C ALA A 20 1.52 12.18 18.65
N LEU A 21 2.23 11.95 17.55
CA LEU A 21 3.05 12.97 16.92
C LEU A 21 2.18 13.80 15.99
N ILE A 22 1.92 15.05 16.38
CA ILE A 22 1.22 16.03 15.56
C ILE A 22 2.28 16.95 14.94
N TYR A 23 2.34 16.98 13.62
CA TYR A 23 3.28 17.81 12.88
C TYR A 23 2.62 19.14 12.51
N GLU A 24 3.22 20.25 12.94
CA GLU A 24 2.79 21.59 12.51
C GLU A 24 2.94 21.75 11.00
N LYS A 25 2.05 22.50 10.36
CA LYS A 25 1.98 22.61 8.89
C LYS A 25 3.27 23.18 8.31
N GLU A 26 3.92 24.07 9.06
CA GLU A 26 5.16 24.78 8.74
C GLU A 26 6.36 23.82 8.72
N THR A 27 6.27 22.70 9.46
CA THR A 27 7.30 21.65 9.53
C THR A 27 7.13 20.56 8.47
N GLN A 28 6.06 20.62 7.67
CA GLN A 28 5.73 19.61 6.66
C GLN A 28 6.25 20.00 5.29
N ILE A 29 7.01 19.11 4.66
CA ILE A 29 7.41 19.24 3.25
C ILE A 29 6.43 18.43 2.39
N ARG A 30 5.90 19.04 1.33
CA ARG A 30 5.05 18.33 0.38
C ARG A 30 5.84 17.24 -0.35
N GLY A 31 5.29 16.03 -0.40
CA GLY A 31 5.90 14.91 -1.13
C GLY A 31 6.14 15.20 -2.61
N SER A 32 5.34 16.07 -3.24
CA SER A 32 5.56 16.51 -4.63
C SER A 32 6.85 17.30 -4.81
N ILE A 33 7.33 17.99 -3.78
CA ILE A 33 8.60 18.74 -3.82
C ILE A 33 9.78 17.76 -3.77
N ILE A 34 9.68 16.71 -2.95
CA ILE A 34 10.75 15.73 -2.75
C ILE A 34 10.81 14.72 -3.91
N PHE A 35 9.65 14.22 -4.34
CA PHE A 35 9.56 13.09 -5.28
C PHE A 35 9.04 13.46 -6.67
N GLY A 36 8.56 14.68 -6.88
CA GLY A 36 7.88 15.07 -8.12
C GLY A 36 8.76 14.86 -9.35
N GLU A 37 9.93 15.49 -9.38
CA GLU A 37 10.86 15.39 -10.51
C GLU A 37 11.33 13.95 -10.75
N TYR A 38 11.63 13.21 -9.67
CA TYR A 38 12.00 11.80 -9.73
C TYR A 38 10.90 10.95 -10.38
N VAL A 39 9.65 11.12 -9.94
CA VAL A 39 8.51 10.37 -10.47
C VAL A 39 8.25 10.77 -11.91
N ASP A 40 8.25 12.06 -12.24
CA ASP A 40 7.99 12.57 -13.58
C ASP A 40 9.03 12.06 -14.60
N PHE A 41 10.31 12.08 -14.23
CA PHE A 41 11.39 11.58 -15.05
C PHE A 41 11.23 10.08 -15.35
N LEU A 42 11.07 9.25 -14.32
CA LEU A 42 10.94 7.80 -14.50
C LEU A 42 9.62 7.41 -15.17
N PHE A 43 8.56 8.17 -14.94
CA PHE A 43 7.26 7.90 -15.57
C PHE A 43 7.29 8.18 -17.07
N LYS A 44 8.01 9.23 -17.51
CA LYS A 44 8.28 9.49 -18.94
C LYS A 44 8.98 8.29 -19.58
N ILE A 45 10.05 7.77 -18.97
CA ILE A 45 10.76 6.57 -19.47
C ILE A 45 9.85 5.34 -19.46
N LYS A 46 9.09 5.14 -18.37
CA LYS A 46 8.13 4.04 -18.26
C LYS A 46 7.13 4.03 -19.42
N ASN A 47 6.70 5.20 -19.91
CA ASN A 47 5.71 5.29 -20.97
C ASN A 47 6.28 5.04 -22.39
N GLN A 48 7.61 5.00 -22.55
CA GLN A 48 8.25 4.67 -23.84
C GLN A 48 8.16 3.18 -24.21
N GLY A 49 7.87 2.30 -23.25
CA GLY A 49 7.80 0.86 -23.46
C GLY A 49 9.17 0.16 -23.45
N GLY A 50 9.20 -1.11 -23.86
CA GLY A 50 10.42 -1.92 -23.93
C GLY A 50 11.10 -2.20 -22.58
N ILE A 51 12.40 -2.52 -22.64
CA ILE A 51 13.23 -2.87 -21.47
C ILE A 51 13.37 -1.67 -20.52
N ALA A 52 13.59 -0.47 -21.07
CA ALA A 52 13.70 0.76 -20.29
C ALA A 52 12.46 0.99 -19.42
N SER A 53 11.26 0.70 -19.95
CA SER A 53 10.03 0.81 -19.18
C SER A 53 9.96 -0.13 -17.99
N GLN A 54 10.41 -1.38 -18.16
CA GLN A 54 10.45 -2.37 -17.09
C GLN A 54 11.43 -1.96 -15.99
N VAL A 55 12.59 -1.44 -16.37
CA VAL A 55 13.61 -0.93 -15.44
C VAL A 55 13.08 0.30 -14.69
N ALA A 56 12.51 1.28 -15.38
CA ALA A 56 11.94 2.48 -14.76
C ALA A 56 10.82 2.12 -13.76
N LYS A 57 9.94 1.17 -14.13
CA LYS A 57 8.91 0.65 -13.22
C LYS A 57 9.52 -0.01 -11.98
N ARG A 58 10.57 -0.81 -12.15
CA ARG A 58 11.25 -1.48 -11.02
C ARG A 58 11.87 -0.45 -10.08
N ILE A 59 12.52 0.58 -10.60
CA ILE A 59 13.12 1.66 -9.81
C ILE A 59 12.04 2.44 -9.04
N LEU A 60 10.93 2.81 -9.70
CA LEU A 60 9.78 3.46 -9.05
C LEU A 60 9.23 2.62 -7.88
N ASN A 61 9.08 1.31 -8.06
CA ASN A 61 8.54 0.44 -7.02
C ASN A 61 9.54 0.19 -5.88
N THR A 62 10.83 0.08 -6.19
CA THR A 62 11.87 -0.26 -5.20
C THR A 62 12.20 0.92 -4.27
N LEU A 63 11.99 2.17 -4.71
CA LEU A 63 12.23 3.34 -3.87
C LEU A 63 11.45 3.27 -2.55
N TRP A 64 10.18 2.87 -2.62
CA TRP A 64 9.33 2.77 -1.44
C TRP A 64 9.80 1.68 -0.49
N ASP A 65 10.24 0.54 -1.04
CA ASP A 65 10.83 -0.54 -0.25
C ASP A 65 12.13 -0.12 0.43
N ALA A 66 12.94 0.71 -0.23
CA ALA A 66 14.20 1.21 0.31
C ALA A 66 13.98 2.07 1.56
N PHE A 67 12.96 2.94 1.58
CA PHE A 67 12.63 3.72 2.77
C PHE A 67 12.21 2.86 3.96
N CYS A 68 11.59 1.71 3.70
CA CYS A 68 11.04 0.82 4.72
C CYS A 68 11.98 -0.33 5.09
N GLN A 69 13.18 -0.38 4.51
CA GLN A 69 14.03 -1.56 4.59
C GLN A 69 14.46 -1.82 6.03
N ARG A 70 14.05 -2.97 6.58
CA ARG A 70 14.44 -3.40 7.92
C ARG A 70 15.80 -4.09 7.92
N LYS A 71 16.55 -3.92 9.00
CA LYS A 71 17.67 -4.78 9.37
C LYS A 71 17.08 -6.15 9.71
N LYS A 72 17.57 -7.20 9.07
CA LYS A 72 17.15 -8.58 9.35
C LYS A 72 18.30 -9.25 10.10
N THR A 73 18.01 -9.70 11.31
CA THR A 73 18.92 -10.51 12.12
C THR A 73 18.24 -11.84 12.35
N TYR A 74 18.89 -12.93 11.95
CA TYR A 74 18.40 -14.28 12.16
C TYR A 74 19.21 -14.90 13.30
N LYS A 75 18.55 -15.30 14.39
CA LYS A 75 19.16 -16.05 15.49
C LYS A 75 18.61 -17.49 15.44
N ILE A 76 19.50 -18.48 15.47
CA ILE A 76 19.12 -19.88 15.64
C ILE A 76 18.98 -20.12 17.15
N LEU A 77 17.79 -20.47 17.60
CA LEU A 77 17.54 -20.83 19.00
C LEU A 77 17.96 -22.29 19.20
N THR A 78 18.96 -22.51 20.05
CA THR A 78 19.32 -23.84 20.55
C THR A 78 18.67 -24.09 21.89
N ALA A 79 18.58 -25.35 22.34
CA ALA A 79 17.97 -25.73 23.62
C ALA A 79 18.62 -25.06 24.86
N LEU A 80 19.79 -24.42 24.69
CA LEU A 80 20.48 -23.63 25.71
C LEU A 80 20.15 -22.13 25.70
N SER A 81 19.50 -21.61 24.66
CA SER A 81 19.07 -20.21 24.61
C SER A 81 17.85 -19.99 25.51
N LYS A 82 18.10 -19.51 26.73
CA LYS A 82 17.07 -19.30 27.77
C LYS A 82 16.22 -18.04 27.58
N SER A 83 16.64 -17.08 26.76
CA SER A 83 15.90 -15.84 26.49
C SER A 83 16.10 -15.34 25.06
N PHE A 84 15.04 -14.77 24.48
CA PHE A 84 15.08 -14.03 23.22
C PHE A 84 14.98 -12.54 23.53
N ASP A 85 16.13 -11.86 23.56
CA ASP A 85 16.15 -10.41 23.69
C ASP A 85 16.03 -9.77 22.31
N PHE A 86 15.09 -8.83 22.21
CA PHE A 86 14.98 -7.99 21.03
C PHE A 86 16.23 -7.11 20.94
N PRO A 87 16.85 -7.00 19.76
CA PRO A 87 18.00 -6.12 19.60
C PRO A 87 17.58 -4.67 19.81
N ASP A 88 18.28 -3.98 20.71
CA ASP A 88 18.11 -2.54 20.91
C ASP A 88 18.56 -1.75 19.66
N GLY A 89 17.91 -0.60 19.45
CA GLY A 89 18.25 0.35 18.40
C GLY A 89 17.30 0.37 17.19
N ASN A 90 17.62 1.22 16.20
CA ASN A 90 16.75 1.43 15.03
C ASN A 90 16.66 0.15 14.16
N PRO A 91 15.46 -0.46 14.01
CA PRO A 91 15.27 -1.67 13.22
C PRO A 91 15.31 -1.42 11.71
N PHE A 92 15.40 -0.17 11.27
CA PHE A 92 15.48 0.21 9.86
C PHE A 92 16.91 0.49 9.43
N LYS A 93 17.21 0.23 8.14
CA LYS A 93 18.51 0.53 7.53
C LYS A 93 18.66 2.01 7.21
N GLY A 94 17.58 2.68 6.80
CA GLY A 94 17.57 4.09 6.43
C GLY A 94 17.14 5.03 7.56
N GLU A 95 17.27 6.33 7.29
CA GLU A 95 16.99 7.42 8.23
C GLU A 95 15.50 7.84 8.26
N TYR A 96 14.74 7.49 7.21
CA TYR A 96 13.38 7.97 6.99
C TYR A 96 12.29 6.87 6.98
N PRO A 97 12.33 5.85 7.86
CA PRO A 97 11.31 4.79 7.85
C PRO A 97 9.91 5.30 8.19
N ARG A 98 9.83 6.47 8.83
CA ARG A 98 8.59 7.14 9.18
C ARG A 98 7.79 7.60 7.97
N ILE A 99 8.35 7.64 6.76
CA ILE A 99 7.58 7.99 5.56
C ILE A 99 6.61 6.88 5.13
N ALA A 100 6.95 5.62 5.44
CA ALA A 100 6.22 4.44 5.00
C ALA A 100 4.74 4.44 5.40
N PRO A 101 4.38 4.68 6.68
CA PRO A 101 2.99 4.66 7.10
C PRO A 101 2.18 5.75 6.41
N PHE A 102 2.76 6.92 6.12
CA PHE A 102 2.08 8.01 5.41
C PHE A 102 1.82 7.66 3.95
N LEU A 103 2.80 7.09 3.24
CA LEU A 103 2.62 6.64 1.86
C LEU A 103 1.52 5.58 1.79
N LEU A 104 1.57 4.58 2.68
CA LEU A 104 0.58 3.51 2.76
C LEU A 104 -0.82 4.03 3.11
N ALA A 105 -0.92 4.94 4.09
CA ALA A 105 -2.19 5.55 4.47
C ALA A 105 -2.77 6.39 3.33
N HIS A 106 -1.94 7.17 2.63
CA HIS A 106 -2.37 7.98 1.50
C HIS A 106 -2.85 7.10 0.33
N SER A 107 -2.11 6.03 -0.01
CA SER A 107 -2.54 5.07 -1.04
C SER A 107 -3.87 4.41 -0.66
N ARG A 108 -4.03 3.95 0.58
CA ARG A 108 -5.30 3.36 1.05
C ARG A 108 -6.46 4.36 1.00
N LYS A 109 -6.22 5.62 1.39
CA LYS A 109 -7.21 6.69 1.31
C LYS A 109 -7.68 6.88 -0.14
N ILE A 110 -6.76 7.01 -1.09
CA ILE A 110 -7.09 7.20 -2.52
C ILE A 110 -7.98 6.06 -3.02
N ILE A 111 -7.58 4.80 -2.79
CA ILE A 111 -8.36 3.65 -3.25
C ILE A 111 -9.71 3.58 -2.54
N SER A 112 -9.75 3.88 -1.24
CA SER A 112 -11.00 3.89 -0.47
C SER A 112 -11.97 4.95 -0.98
N GLU A 113 -11.52 6.17 -1.23
CA GLU A 113 -12.36 7.26 -1.76
C GLU A 113 -12.86 6.93 -3.18
N MET A 114 -12.01 6.34 -4.01
CA MET A 114 -12.35 5.93 -5.37
C MET A 114 -13.39 4.81 -5.41
N VAL A 115 -13.31 3.88 -4.46
CA VAL A 115 -14.21 2.72 -4.38
C VAL A 115 -15.47 3.01 -3.57
N GLN A 116 -15.48 4.06 -2.73
CA GLN A 116 -16.61 4.39 -1.84
C GLN A 116 -17.97 4.45 -2.55
N PRO A 117 -18.12 5.04 -3.75
CA PRO A 117 -19.41 5.05 -4.46
C PRO A 117 -19.91 3.67 -4.87
N TYR A 118 -19.02 2.68 -4.94
CA TYR A 118 -19.28 1.33 -5.44
C TYR A 118 -19.22 0.27 -4.33
N VAL A 119 -19.16 0.66 -3.06
CA VAL A 119 -18.88 -0.24 -1.92
C VAL A 119 -19.77 -1.49 -1.89
N ASN A 120 -21.05 -1.35 -2.26
CA ASN A 120 -22.01 -2.45 -2.31
C ASN A 120 -21.73 -3.49 -3.41
N LYS A 121 -20.98 -3.10 -4.45
CA LYS A 121 -20.62 -3.94 -5.59
C LYS A 121 -19.24 -4.58 -5.44
N VAL A 122 -18.46 -4.16 -4.45
CA VAL A 122 -17.08 -4.63 -4.26
C VAL A 122 -17.07 -6.08 -3.82
N LYS A 123 -16.40 -6.93 -4.61
CA LYS A 123 -16.12 -8.32 -4.23
C LYS A 123 -14.71 -8.51 -3.67
N ARG A 124 -13.78 -7.63 -4.04
CA ARG A 124 -12.40 -7.67 -3.53
C ARG A 124 -11.70 -6.33 -3.71
N ILE A 125 -10.84 -5.99 -2.76
CA ILE A 125 -9.83 -4.93 -2.87
C ILE A 125 -8.46 -5.54 -2.52
N HIS A 126 -7.44 -5.26 -3.31
CA HIS A 126 -6.06 -5.68 -3.07
C HIS A 126 -5.07 -4.63 -3.58
N ILE A 127 -4.41 -3.95 -2.63
CA ILE A 127 -3.45 -2.86 -2.86
C ILE A 127 -4.10 -1.71 -3.65
N ASP A 128 -3.91 -1.68 -4.97
CA ASP A 128 -4.37 -0.66 -5.91
C ASP A 128 -5.39 -1.20 -6.92
N GLY A 129 -5.77 -2.48 -6.81
CA GLY A 129 -6.77 -3.12 -7.66
C GLY A 129 -8.01 -3.56 -6.88
N PHE A 130 -9.16 -3.56 -7.55
CA PHE A 130 -10.41 -4.05 -7.00
C PHE A 130 -11.25 -4.77 -8.06
N VAL A 131 -12.21 -5.57 -7.60
CA VAL A 131 -13.18 -6.30 -8.44
C VAL A 131 -14.57 -5.87 -8.03
N LEU A 132 -15.37 -5.46 -9.01
CA LEU A 132 -16.78 -5.10 -8.83
C LEU A 132 -17.66 -6.15 -9.51
N GLU A 133 -18.81 -6.41 -8.91
CA GLU A 133 -19.94 -7.08 -9.56
C GLU A 133 -20.86 -6.01 -10.15
N GLU A 134 -20.68 -5.72 -11.43
CA GLU A 134 -21.42 -4.69 -12.16
C GLU A 134 -21.45 -5.02 -13.66
N ASP A 135 -22.51 -4.61 -14.34
CA ASP A 135 -22.55 -4.59 -15.81
C ASP A 135 -21.61 -3.49 -16.34
N VAL A 136 -20.63 -3.90 -17.14
CA VAL A 136 -19.59 -3.03 -17.69
C VAL A 136 -20.18 -1.90 -18.52
N ASN A 137 -21.31 -2.11 -19.21
CA ASN A 137 -21.94 -1.09 -20.06
C ASN A 137 -22.52 0.08 -19.26
N ASN A 138 -22.82 -0.13 -17.98
CA ASN A 138 -23.42 0.85 -17.09
C ASN A 138 -22.42 1.43 -16.07
N SER A 139 -21.17 0.97 -16.08
CA SER A 139 -20.18 1.40 -15.10
C SER A 139 -19.56 2.76 -15.49
N PRO A 140 -19.61 3.79 -14.62
CA PRO A 140 -18.93 5.06 -14.87
C PRO A 140 -17.40 4.91 -14.94
N LEU A 141 -16.86 3.77 -14.45
CA LEU A 141 -15.43 3.44 -14.48
C LEU A 141 -14.97 2.89 -15.83
N TYR A 142 -15.90 2.57 -16.75
CA TYR A 142 -15.59 1.96 -18.04
C TYR A 142 -15.14 2.96 -19.12
N THR A 143 -15.25 4.28 -18.88
CA THR A 143 -14.78 5.34 -19.81
C THR A 143 -13.25 5.51 -19.85
N CYS A 144 -12.51 4.40 -19.69
CA CYS A 144 -11.07 4.37 -19.79
C CYS A 144 -10.65 4.37 -21.27
N SER A 145 -10.29 5.55 -21.80
CA SER A 145 -9.65 5.69 -23.11
C SER A 145 -8.46 4.73 -23.29
N LYS A 146 -8.20 4.30 -24.54
CA LYS A 146 -7.08 3.39 -24.87
C LYS A 146 -5.73 3.92 -24.36
N ASP A 147 -5.56 5.23 -24.19
CA ASP A 147 -4.31 5.86 -23.71
C ASP A 147 -4.25 6.13 -22.21
N THR A 148 -5.28 5.78 -21.44
CA THR A 148 -5.38 6.14 -20.02
C THR A 148 -4.24 5.59 -19.15
N PHE A 149 -3.60 4.49 -19.56
CA PHE A 149 -2.42 3.93 -18.87
C PHE A 149 -1.18 4.84 -18.91
N LYS A 150 -1.17 5.85 -19.77
CA LYS A 150 -0.10 6.87 -19.86
C LYS A 150 -0.28 8.00 -18.84
N THR A 151 -1.42 8.07 -18.15
CA THR A 151 -1.70 9.10 -17.14
C THR A 151 -1.52 8.53 -15.74
N LEU A 152 -0.77 9.23 -14.89
CA LEU A 152 -0.54 8.82 -13.51
C LEU A 152 -1.85 8.83 -12.72
N LYS A 153 -2.03 7.87 -11.81
CA LYS A 153 -3.20 7.72 -10.92
C LYS A 153 -4.54 7.36 -11.58
N VAL A 154 -4.59 7.13 -12.89
CA VAL A 154 -5.84 6.69 -13.52
C VAL A 154 -6.00 5.19 -13.47
N LEU A 155 -7.23 4.74 -13.20
CA LEU A 155 -7.58 3.33 -13.22
C LEU A 155 -7.41 2.74 -14.61
N LYS A 156 -6.93 1.49 -14.65
CA LYS A 156 -6.83 0.70 -15.86
C LYS A 156 -7.82 -0.46 -15.76
N PHE A 157 -8.77 -0.51 -16.68
CA PHE A 157 -9.59 -1.70 -16.87
C PHE A 157 -8.70 -2.89 -17.25
N LYS A 158 -8.83 -4.00 -16.52
CA LYS A 158 -7.97 -5.18 -16.67
C LYS A 158 -8.66 -6.32 -17.41
N ARG A 159 -9.86 -6.67 -16.98
CA ARG A 159 -10.67 -7.75 -17.56
C ARG A 159 -12.08 -7.73 -17.00
N GLU A 160 -12.96 -8.43 -17.70
CA GLU A 160 -14.30 -8.86 -17.30
C GLU A 160 -14.34 -10.40 -17.32
N GLY A 161 -15.32 -10.98 -16.62
CA GLY A 161 -15.60 -12.41 -16.62
C GLY A 161 -16.01 -12.92 -15.25
N GLU A 162 -16.38 -14.20 -15.20
CA GLU A 162 -16.63 -14.87 -13.94
C GLU A 162 -15.33 -15.10 -13.17
N CYS A 163 -15.37 -14.90 -11.86
CA CYS A 163 -14.24 -15.20 -11.01
C CYS A 163 -14.66 -15.67 -9.63
N HIS A 164 -13.76 -16.41 -9.01
CA HIS A 164 -13.88 -16.90 -7.65
C HIS A 164 -12.75 -16.31 -6.80
N VAL A 165 -13.13 -15.55 -5.78
CA VAL A 165 -12.20 -14.97 -4.80
C VAL A 165 -11.88 -16.02 -3.74
N LYS A 166 -10.71 -16.66 -3.84
CA LYS A 166 -10.28 -17.65 -2.84
C LYS A 166 -9.87 -17.00 -1.52
N ASN A 167 -9.19 -15.87 -1.58
CA ASN A 167 -8.82 -15.03 -0.45
C ASN A 167 -8.35 -13.65 -0.93
N ALA A 168 -7.95 -12.77 0.00
CA ALA A 168 -7.47 -11.42 -0.29
C ALA A 168 -6.33 -11.36 -1.33
N ASN A 169 -5.48 -12.39 -1.42
CA ASN A 169 -4.31 -12.43 -2.30
C ASN A 169 -4.56 -13.21 -3.60
N LYS A 170 -5.62 -14.03 -3.69
CA LYS A 170 -5.83 -14.94 -4.82
C LYS A 170 -7.24 -14.89 -5.37
N VAL A 171 -7.35 -14.53 -6.64
CA VAL A 171 -8.58 -14.61 -7.45
C VAL A 171 -8.31 -15.56 -8.61
N VAL A 172 -9.24 -16.48 -8.84
CA VAL A 172 -9.21 -17.39 -9.98
C VAL A 172 -10.31 -16.95 -10.93
N TRP A 173 -9.95 -16.66 -12.18
CA TRP A 173 -10.91 -16.30 -13.20
C TRP A 173 -11.28 -17.55 -14.00
N THR A 174 -12.56 -17.75 -14.22
CA THR A 174 -13.07 -18.74 -15.17
C THR A 174 -12.86 -18.18 -16.58
N VAL A 175 -12.59 -19.06 -17.55
CA VAL A 175 -12.35 -18.66 -18.95
C VAL A 175 -13.64 -18.17 -19.57
#